data_AF-A0A1H9PZ82-F1
#
_entry.id   AF-A0A1H9PZ82-F1
#
_cell.length_a   1.000
_cell.length_b   1.000
_cell.length_c   1.000
_cell.angle_alpha   90.00
_cell.angle_beta   90.00
_cell.angle_gamma   90.00
#
_symmetry.space_group_name_H-M   'P 1'
#
loop_
_entity.id
_entity.type
_entity.pdbx_description
1 polymer ?
#
loop_
_entity_poly.entity_id
_entity_poly.type
_entity_poly.pdbx_seq_one_letter_code
_entity_poly.pdbx_strand_id
1 'polypeptide(L)'
;MKPAGTQSPDGCPPALHYVTDSAPGFSRRMLNGVAAYFDERGRRIRDKAVIERINALAIPPAYREVWICPDALGHLQATGRDARGRKQYRYHPLWREVRDAAKYERLLAFGNALSRLRRELDQRLRTRQLSRERVIAAVILLLDQTCVRVGNQEYARQNKSYGLTTLRNRHVTLRGDDISFHFRGKSGVKHEVSLRHPRLARVLRRCRELPGQPLFQYLDADGHSCSVSSSDINECLHDIAGADFTAKDYRTWAGSTLALASLRELTAQGRAPSKQAVAEVVKQVAVELGNTPAVCRKCYIHPAIMAAYLQGDLDKVRWSAGRARRRWLKPAEVDLIVFLQTCASSPSSG
;
A
#
# COMPACT_ATOMS: atom_id res chain seq x y z
N MET A 1 0.31 5.93 -44.61
CA MET A 1 0.53 6.49 -43.26
C MET A 1 -0.74 6.31 -42.43
N LYS A 2 -0.76 5.33 -41.52
CA LYS A 2 -1.81 5.19 -40.50
C LYS A 2 -1.36 5.98 -39.26
N PRO A 3 -2.20 6.82 -38.63
CA PRO A 3 -1.82 7.48 -37.39
C PRO A 3 -1.77 6.45 -36.26
N ALA A 4 -0.72 6.56 -35.44
CA ALA A 4 -0.40 5.69 -34.34
C ALA A 4 -1.54 5.68 -33.30
N GLY A 5 -2.04 4.49 -33.00
CA GLY A 5 -2.97 4.27 -31.90
C GLY A 5 -2.32 4.65 -30.59
N THR A 6 -2.92 5.61 -29.91
CA THR A 6 -2.62 5.96 -28.52
C THR A 6 -2.97 4.75 -27.65
N GLN A 7 -1.96 3.92 -27.36
CA GLN A 7 -2.09 2.88 -26.35
C GLN A 7 -2.37 3.58 -25.01
N SER A 8 -3.48 3.20 -24.38
CA SER A 8 -3.83 3.66 -23.04
C SER A 8 -2.73 3.21 -22.06
N PRO A 9 -2.31 4.01 -21.08
CA PRO A 9 -1.29 3.59 -20.11
C PRO A 9 -1.78 2.35 -19.36
N ASP A 10 -0.92 1.34 -19.27
CA ASP A 10 -1.20 0.01 -18.71
C ASP A 10 -1.96 0.11 -17.37
N GLY A 11 -3.24 -0.30 -17.39
CA GLY A 11 -4.08 -0.39 -16.19
C GLY A 11 -5.38 0.39 -16.20
N CYS A 12 -5.74 1.09 -17.29
CA CYS A 12 -7.12 1.59 -17.47
C CYS A 12 -8.04 0.47 -18.00
N PRO A 13 -9.17 0.18 -17.35
CA PRO A 13 -10.13 -0.78 -17.87
C PRO A 13 -10.56 -0.39 -19.30
N PRO A 14 -10.75 -1.33 -20.23
CA PRO A 14 -11.13 -1.02 -21.62
C PRO A 14 -12.42 -0.20 -21.74
N ALA A 15 -13.30 -0.30 -20.74
CA ALA A 15 -14.56 0.44 -20.65
C ALA A 15 -14.42 1.88 -20.12
N LEU A 16 -13.21 2.31 -19.72
CA LEU A 16 -12.95 3.64 -19.15
C LEU A 16 -11.90 4.40 -19.95
N HIS A 17 -12.04 5.72 -19.97
CA HIS A 17 -11.07 6.61 -20.60
C HIS A 17 -10.05 7.14 -19.59
N TYR A 18 -8.79 7.17 -20.00
CA TYR A 18 -7.74 7.78 -19.18
C TYR A 18 -7.83 9.32 -19.29
N VAL A 19 -8.00 10.01 -18.16
CA VAL A 19 -8.18 11.46 -18.05
C VAL A 19 -7.40 12.02 -16.87
N THR A 20 -6.82 13.21 -17.03
CA THR A 20 -6.11 13.93 -15.98
C THR A 20 -6.80 15.25 -15.67
N ASP A 21 -6.62 15.77 -14.46
CA ASP A 21 -7.23 17.04 -14.06
C ASP A 21 -6.46 18.29 -14.53
N SER A 22 -5.45 18.09 -15.37
CA SER A 22 -4.85 19.13 -16.19
C SER A 22 -5.66 19.42 -17.46
N ALA A 23 -6.55 18.52 -17.87
CA ALA A 23 -7.46 18.74 -18.98
C ALA A 23 -8.58 19.73 -18.56
N PRO A 24 -9.21 20.44 -19.52
CA PRO A 24 -10.43 21.20 -19.26
C PRO A 24 -11.47 20.33 -18.54
N GLY A 25 -12.18 20.91 -17.58
CA GLY A 25 -13.22 20.22 -16.85
C GLY A 25 -14.23 21.14 -16.21
N PHE A 26 -15.24 20.56 -15.59
CA PHE A 26 -16.26 21.31 -14.87
C PHE A 26 -15.71 21.79 -13.53
N SER A 27 -16.26 22.91 -13.06
CA SER A 27 -15.92 23.48 -11.76
C SER A 27 -17.14 23.61 -10.86
N ARG A 28 -16.90 23.71 -9.55
CA ARG A 28 -17.94 23.93 -8.54
C ARG A 28 -17.75 25.27 -7.85
N ARG A 29 -18.83 26.03 -7.70
CA ARG A 29 -18.90 27.21 -6.82
C ARG A 29 -20.08 27.07 -5.87
N MET A 30 -19.97 27.62 -4.67
CA MET A 30 -21.09 27.68 -3.73
C MET A 30 -21.86 28.98 -3.97
N LEU A 31 -23.16 28.88 -4.27
CA LEU A 31 -24.07 30.01 -4.42
C LEU A 31 -25.15 29.90 -3.34
N ASN A 32 -25.23 30.88 -2.44
CA ASN A 32 -26.21 30.91 -1.34
C ASN A 32 -26.26 29.60 -0.53
N GLY A 33 -25.09 28.99 -0.27
CA GLY A 33 -24.98 27.72 0.46
C GLY A 33 -25.23 26.46 -0.38
N VAL A 34 -25.63 26.58 -1.66
CA VAL A 34 -25.90 25.46 -2.56
C VAL A 34 -24.78 25.31 -3.59
N ALA A 35 -24.40 24.07 -3.91
CA ALA A 35 -23.42 23.81 -4.95
C ALA A 35 -23.99 24.12 -6.34
N ALA A 36 -23.27 24.92 -7.13
CA ALA A 36 -23.54 25.17 -8.54
C ALA A 36 -22.33 24.76 -9.39
N TYR A 37 -22.62 24.16 -10.54
CA TYR A 37 -21.61 23.62 -11.45
C TYR A 37 -21.50 24.45 -12.72
N PHE A 38 -20.28 24.55 -13.24
CA PHE A 38 -19.96 25.37 -14.40
C PHE A 38 -19.13 24.56 -15.39
N ASP A 39 -19.40 24.76 -16.68
CA ASP A 39 -18.65 24.12 -17.76
C ASP A 39 -17.25 24.73 -17.93
N GLU A 40 -16.48 24.21 -18.89
CA GLU A 40 -15.11 24.65 -19.21
C GLU A 40 -15.03 26.13 -19.63
N ARG A 41 -16.16 26.71 -20.08
CA ARG A 41 -16.29 28.12 -20.49
C ARG A 41 -16.85 29.00 -19.37
N GLY A 42 -17.07 28.44 -18.18
CA GLY A 42 -17.64 29.15 -17.04
C GLY A 42 -19.16 29.36 -17.13
N ARG A 43 -19.86 28.67 -18.03
CA ARG A 43 -21.33 28.74 -18.14
C ARG A 43 -21.97 27.77 -17.15
N ARG A 44 -23.05 28.21 -16.50
CA ARG A 44 -23.75 27.40 -15.51
C ARG A 44 -24.38 26.16 -16.16
N ILE A 45 -24.03 24.98 -15.64
CA ILE A 45 -24.64 23.71 -16.02
C ILE A 45 -26.03 23.63 -15.39
N ARG A 46 -27.06 23.39 -16.22
CA ARG A 46 -28.46 23.24 -15.80
C ARG A 46 -29.05 21.87 -16.15
N ASP A 47 -28.30 21.05 -16.88
CA ASP A 47 -28.68 19.69 -17.23
C ASP A 47 -28.81 18.83 -15.96
N LYS A 48 -30.01 18.30 -15.73
CA LYS A 48 -30.33 17.50 -14.53
C LYS A 48 -29.50 16.22 -14.45
N ALA A 49 -29.32 15.51 -15.56
CA ALA A 49 -28.58 14.25 -15.59
C ALA A 49 -27.09 14.48 -15.26
N VAL A 50 -26.52 15.57 -15.78
CA VAL A 50 -25.14 15.97 -15.46
C VAL A 50 -25.02 16.34 -13.98
N ILE A 51 -25.96 17.12 -13.45
CA ILE A 51 -25.97 17.53 -12.03
C ILE A 51 -26.10 16.31 -11.11
N GLU A 52 -27.01 15.38 -11.41
CA GLU A 52 -27.22 14.16 -10.64
C GLU A 52 -25.95 13.29 -10.60
N ARG A 53 -25.30 13.09 -11.75
CA ARG A 53 -24.01 12.39 -11.82
C ARG A 53 -22.96 13.03 -10.91
N ILE A 54 -22.81 14.36 -10.98
CA ILE A 54 -21.80 15.08 -10.18
C ILE A 54 -22.15 15.00 -8.68
N ASN A 55 -23.42 15.12 -8.31
CA ASN A 55 -23.88 14.98 -6.93
C ASN A 55 -23.56 13.59 -6.37
N ALA A 56 -23.72 12.53 -7.18
CA ALA A 56 -23.39 11.16 -6.79
C ALA A 56 -21.91 10.94 -6.47
N LEU A 57 -21.01 11.82 -6.95
CA LEU A 57 -19.58 11.78 -6.58
C LEU A 57 -19.32 12.18 -5.11
N ALA A 58 -20.32 12.76 -4.43
CA ALA A 58 -20.25 13.19 -3.04
C ALA A 58 -18.96 13.99 -2.73
N ILE A 59 -18.72 15.02 -3.55
CA ILE A 59 -17.57 15.92 -3.38
C ILE A 59 -17.84 16.81 -2.16
N PRO A 60 -17.05 16.73 -1.08
CA PRO A 60 -17.34 17.47 0.15
C PRO A 60 -17.42 18.98 -0.11
N PRO A 61 -18.40 19.70 0.46
CA PRO A 61 -18.61 21.13 0.20
C PRO A 61 -17.42 21.98 0.64
N ALA A 62 -16.65 21.54 1.64
CA ALA A 62 -15.45 22.22 2.12
C ALA A 62 -14.24 22.15 1.15
N TYR A 63 -14.29 21.35 0.09
CA TYR A 63 -13.17 21.25 -0.85
C TYR A 63 -13.07 22.51 -1.72
N ARG A 64 -11.83 22.99 -1.90
CA ARG A 64 -11.45 24.11 -2.78
C ARG A 64 -10.82 23.59 -4.07
N GLU A 65 -10.67 24.46 -5.07
CA GLU A 65 -10.03 24.10 -6.36
C GLU A 65 -10.58 22.79 -6.94
N VAL A 66 -11.91 22.70 -7.02
CA VAL A 66 -12.59 21.48 -7.48
C VAL A 66 -12.59 21.42 -9.00
N TRP A 67 -12.00 20.35 -9.53
CA TRP A 67 -12.10 19.95 -10.93
C TRP A 67 -12.98 18.70 -11.03
N ILE A 68 -13.88 18.66 -12.00
CA ILE A 68 -14.82 17.57 -12.23
C ILE A 68 -14.73 17.15 -13.69
N CYS A 69 -14.60 15.85 -13.94
CA CYS A 69 -14.47 15.32 -15.29
C CYS A 69 -15.78 15.46 -16.08
N PRO A 70 -15.76 16.05 -17.29
CA PRO A 70 -16.92 16.12 -18.17
C PRO A 70 -17.39 14.74 -18.62
N ASP A 71 -16.44 13.83 -18.86
CA ASP A 71 -16.68 12.47 -19.31
C ASP A 71 -17.14 11.56 -18.16
N ALA A 72 -18.31 10.94 -18.32
CA ALA A 72 -18.84 9.98 -17.35
C ALA A 72 -18.02 8.69 -17.28
N LEU A 73 -17.33 8.32 -18.36
CA LEU A 73 -16.45 7.14 -18.43
C LEU A 73 -14.98 7.46 -18.13
N GLY A 74 -14.67 8.71 -17.77
CA GLY A 74 -13.35 9.09 -17.32
C GLY A 74 -12.97 8.39 -16.01
N HIS A 75 -11.83 7.71 -15.95
CA HIS A 75 -11.45 6.96 -14.74
C HIS A 75 -11.30 7.85 -13.50
N LEU A 76 -10.79 9.07 -13.67
CA LEU A 76 -10.75 10.13 -12.67
C LEU A 76 -11.99 11.02 -12.86
N GLN A 77 -12.87 11.03 -11.86
CA GLN A 77 -14.14 11.73 -11.94
C GLN A 77 -14.11 13.13 -11.31
N ALA A 78 -13.31 13.35 -10.27
CA ALA A 78 -13.10 14.68 -9.72
C ALA A 78 -11.81 14.77 -8.90
N THR A 79 -11.26 15.98 -8.80
CA THR A 79 -10.23 16.35 -7.83
C THR A 79 -10.65 17.60 -7.04
N GLY A 80 -10.02 17.81 -5.90
CA GLY A 80 -10.18 19.03 -5.11
C GLY A 80 -9.22 19.07 -3.94
N ARG A 81 -9.03 20.23 -3.33
CA ARG A 81 -8.19 20.41 -2.15
C ARG A 81 -9.01 20.41 -0.88
N ASP A 82 -8.64 19.58 0.09
CA ASP A 82 -9.29 19.60 1.41
C ASP A 82 -8.88 20.84 2.24
N ALA A 83 -9.44 20.95 3.46
CA ALA A 83 -9.15 22.06 4.38
C ALA A 83 -7.66 22.18 4.78
N ARG A 84 -6.84 21.17 4.49
CA ARG A 84 -5.38 21.17 4.72
C ARG A 84 -4.59 21.38 3.42
N GLY A 85 -5.25 21.74 2.31
CA GLY A 85 -4.62 21.98 1.01
C GLY A 85 -4.25 20.70 0.23
N ARG A 86 -4.55 19.51 0.78
CA ARG A 86 -4.16 18.24 0.17
C ARG A 86 -5.09 17.94 -1.00
N LYS A 87 -4.50 17.55 -2.13
CA LYS A 87 -5.25 17.11 -3.32
C LYS A 87 -5.93 15.76 -3.04
N GLN A 88 -7.23 15.73 -3.22
CA GLN A 88 -8.12 14.60 -3.02
C GLN A 88 -8.71 14.19 -4.37
N TYR A 89 -9.00 12.91 -4.51
CA TYR A 89 -9.44 12.31 -5.78
C TYR A 89 -10.79 11.61 -5.59
N ARG A 90 -11.58 11.56 -6.66
CA ARG A 90 -12.77 10.72 -6.83
C ARG A 90 -12.60 9.97 -8.13
N TYR A 91 -12.69 8.65 -8.06
CA TYR A 91 -12.54 7.76 -9.21
C TYR A 91 -13.88 7.12 -9.58
N HIS A 92 -14.03 6.77 -10.85
CA HIS A 92 -15.14 5.98 -11.35
C HIS A 92 -15.26 4.65 -10.54
N PRO A 93 -16.48 4.14 -10.25
CA PRO A 93 -16.65 2.87 -9.54
C PRO A 93 -15.91 1.70 -10.19
N LEU A 94 -16.05 1.51 -11.52
CA LEU A 94 -15.33 0.47 -12.27
C LEU A 94 -13.80 0.57 -12.16
N TRP A 95 -13.25 1.79 -12.04
CA TRP A 95 -11.81 1.96 -11.85
C TRP A 95 -11.35 1.37 -10.51
N ARG A 96 -12.16 1.53 -9.45
CA ARG A 96 -11.88 0.93 -8.15
C ARG A 96 -12.01 -0.58 -8.20
N GLU A 97 -13.05 -1.12 -8.82
CA GLU A 97 -13.28 -2.56 -8.91
C GLU A 97 -12.15 -3.27 -9.64
N VAL A 98 -11.77 -2.78 -10.82
CA VAL A 98 -10.69 -3.40 -11.62
C VAL A 98 -9.33 -3.23 -10.95
N ARG A 99 -9.03 -2.07 -10.34
CA ARG A 99 -7.76 -1.89 -9.61
C ARG A 99 -7.71 -2.70 -8.32
N ASP A 100 -8.83 -2.86 -7.62
CA ASP A 100 -8.90 -3.70 -6.43
C ASP A 100 -8.74 -5.18 -6.81
N ALA A 101 -9.33 -5.65 -7.92
CA ALA A 101 -9.13 -7.01 -8.44
C ALA A 101 -7.68 -7.26 -8.93
N ALA A 102 -7.14 -6.36 -9.77
CA ALA A 102 -5.76 -6.45 -10.27
C ALA A 102 -4.72 -6.41 -9.15
N LYS A 103 -5.01 -5.68 -8.05
CA LYS A 103 -4.15 -5.66 -6.84
C LYS A 103 -4.01 -7.06 -6.21
N TYR A 104 -5.05 -7.88 -6.30
CA TYR A 104 -5.08 -9.21 -5.69
C TYR A 104 -4.43 -10.26 -6.58
N GLU A 105 -4.61 -10.19 -7.89
CA GLU A 105 -3.86 -11.01 -8.86
C GLU A 105 -2.35 -10.78 -8.74
N ARG A 106 -1.95 -9.52 -8.53
CA ARG A 106 -0.54 -9.16 -8.33
C ARG A 106 0.05 -9.70 -7.03
N LEU A 107 -0.77 -10.08 -6.04
CA LEU A 107 -0.30 -10.54 -4.74
C LEU A 107 0.45 -11.88 -4.85
N LEU A 108 0.02 -12.77 -5.75
CA LEU A 108 0.74 -14.02 -6.03
C LEU A 108 2.10 -13.75 -6.68
N ALA A 109 2.16 -12.84 -7.65
CA ALA A 109 3.41 -12.42 -8.28
C ALA A 109 4.39 -11.82 -7.23
N PHE A 110 3.88 -11.00 -6.30
CA PHE A 110 4.67 -10.47 -5.19
C PHE A 110 5.23 -11.58 -4.30
N GLY A 111 4.39 -12.54 -3.89
CA GLY A 111 4.82 -13.70 -3.09
C GLY A 111 5.93 -14.52 -3.75
N ASN A 112 5.85 -14.73 -5.07
CA ASN A 112 6.88 -15.43 -5.83
C ASN A 112 8.20 -14.63 -5.94
N ALA A 113 8.13 -13.30 -5.95
CA ALA A 113 9.31 -12.44 -6.03
C ALA A 113 10.03 -12.26 -4.68
N LEU A 114 9.36 -12.47 -3.54
CA LEU A 114 9.90 -12.21 -2.20
C LEU A 114 11.20 -12.95 -1.90
N SER A 115 11.35 -14.21 -2.32
CA SER A 115 12.60 -14.96 -2.10
C SER A 115 13.81 -14.29 -2.77
N ARG A 116 13.65 -13.86 -4.03
CA ARG A 116 14.71 -13.14 -4.76
C ARG A 116 15.00 -11.81 -4.08
N LEU A 117 13.94 -11.08 -3.73
CA LEU A 117 14.05 -9.77 -3.10
C LEU A 117 14.80 -9.85 -1.77
N ARG A 118 14.40 -10.72 -0.85
CA ARG A 118 15.05 -10.87 0.45
C ARG A 118 16.52 -11.31 0.33
N ARG A 119 16.85 -12.15 -0.66
CA ARG A 119 18.23 -12.53 -0.96
C ARG A 119 19.07 -11.32 -1.39
N GLU A 120 18.54 -10.49 -2.28
CA GLU A 120 19.21 -9.28 -2.78
C GLU A 120 19.41 -8.25 -1.66
N LEU A 121 18.37 -8.01 -0.85
CA LEU A 121 18.48 -7.14 0.34
C LEU A 121 19.57 -7.63 1.30
N ASP A 122 19.63 -8.93 1.56
CA ASP A 122 20.65 -9.50 2.43
C ASP A 122 22.07 -9.30 1.88
N GLN A 123 22.25 -9.43 0.55
CA GLN A 123 23.54 -9.14 -0.09
C GLN A 123 23.93 -7.68 0.05
N ARG A 124 23.00 -6.74 -0.21
CA ARG A 124 23.24 -5.29 -0.04
C ARG A 124 23.59 -4.93 1.40
N LEU A 125 22.94 -5.56 2.39
CA LEU A 125 23.22 -5.32 3.81
C LEU A 125 24.61 -5.80 4.28
N ARG A 126 25.24 -6.73 3.54
CA ARG A 126 26.59 -7.24 3.84
C ARG A 126 27.71 -6.29 3.42
N THR A 127 27.44 -5.32 2.56
CA THR A 127 28.47 -4.36 2.10
C THR A 127 29.04 -3.56 3.28
N ARG A 128 30.31 -3.16 3.20
CA ARG A 128 30.97 -2.43 4.30
C ARG A 128 30.64 -0.95 4.32
N GLN A 129 30.51 -0.30 3.17
CA GLN A 129 30.23 1.15 3.08
C GLN A 129 28.78 1.47 3.42
N LEU A 130 28.49 2.68 3.91
CA LEU A 130 27.11 3.16 4.14
C LEU A 130 26.59 3.83 2.85
N SER A 131 26.40 3.04 1.79
CA SER A 131 25.90 3.55 0.50
C SER A 131 24.39 3.74 0.50
N ARG A 132 23.88 4.48 -0.50
CA ARG A 132 22.44 4.66 -0.76
C ARG A 132 21.70 3.32 -0.78
N GLU A 133 22.20 2.35 -1.53
CA GLU A 133 21.58 1.02 -1.73
C GLU A 133 21.49 0.24 -0.42
N ARG A 134 22.52 0.35 0.43
CA ARG A 134 22.55 -0.33 1.72
C ARG A 134 21.54 0.26 2.70
N VAL A 135 21.41 1.58 2.74
CA VAL A 135 20.44 2.25 3.61
C VAL A 135 19.01 1.98 3.13
N ILE A 136 18.76 2.04 1.81
CA ILE A 136 17.48 1.64 1.22
C ILE A 136 17.15 0.18 1.56
N ALA A 137 18.11 -0.74 1.42
CA ALA A 137 17.90 -2.15 1.75
C ALA A 137 17.52 -2.35 3.23
N ALA A 138 18.11 -1.58 4.14
CA ALA A 138 17.75 -1.57 5.55
C ALA A 138 16.31 -1.08 5.79
N VAL A 139 15.87 -0.05 5.07
CA VAL A 139 14.48 0.44 5.15
C VAL A 139 13.49 -0.59 4.62
N ILE A 140 13.78 -1.25 3.48
CA ILE A 140 12.90 -2.28 2.91
C ILE A 140 12.85 -3.51 3.83
N LEU A 141 13.98 -3.93 4.40
CA LEU A 141 14.00 -5.01 5.40
C LEU A 141 13.11 -4.66 6.61
N LEU A 142 13.18 -3.41 7.10
CA LEU A 142 12.30 -2.96 8.18
C LEU A 142 10.83 -2.98 7.77
N LEU A 143 10.50 -2.53 6.55
CA LEU A 143 9.14 -2.64 6.02
C LEU A 143 8.65 -4.09 6.02
N ASP A 144 9.49 -5.02 5.53
CA ASP A 144 9.20 -6.46 5.46
C ASP A 144 8.97 -7.08 6.84
N GLN A 145 9.79 -6.73 7.83
CA GLN A 145 9.72 -7.32 9.17
C GLN A 145 8.63 -6.70 10.06
N THR A 146 8.32 -5.42 9.87
CA THR A 146 7.50 -4.64 10.82
C THR A 146 6.17 -4.19 10.24
N CYS A 147 6.00 -4.25 8.92
CA CYS A 147 4.88 -3.69 8.18
C CYS A 147 4.65 -2.18 8.42
N VAL A 148 5.57 -1.47 9.07
CA VAL A 148 5.45 -0.03 9.29
C VAL A 148 5.39 0.69 7.95
N ARG A 149 4.54 1.71 7.87
CA ARG A 149 4.41 2.51 6.65
C ARG A 149 5.74 3.21 6.33
N VAL A 150 6.12 3.23 5.06
CA VAL A 150 7.31 3.95 4.58
C VAL A 150 7.26 5.42 4.99
N GLY A 151 6.12 6.10 4.85
CA GLY A 151 5.97 7.50 5.23
C GLY A 151 6.43 8.47 4.13
N ASN A 152 6.08 9.74 4.28
CA ASN A 152 6.43 10.82 3.36
C ASN A 152 6.78 12.06 4.19
N GLN A 153 7.87 12.75 3.83
CA GLN A 153 8.38 13.90 4.57
C GLN A 153 7.36 15.04 4.71
N GLU A 154 6.60 15.33 3.65
CA GLU A 154 5.56 16.38 3.67
C GLU A 154 4.50 16.05 4.72
N TYR A 155 4.04 14.79 4.74
CA TYR A 155 3.06 14.32 5.71
C TYR A 155 3.59 14.39 7.15
N ALA A 156 4.88 14.08 7.35
CA ALA A 156 5.51 14.09 8.65
C ALA A 156 5.66 15.50 9.23
N ARG A 157 6.02 16.49 8.39
CA ARG A 157 6.14 17.90 8.80
C ARG A 157 4.79 18.46 9.25
N GLN A 158 3.72 18.21 8.49
CA GLN A 158 2.39 18.76 8.78
C GLN A 158 1.72 18.11 9.99
N ASN A 159 1.87 16.79 10.18
CA ASN A 159 1.05 16.04 11.15
C ASN A 159 1.81 15.59 12.40
N LYS A 160 3.14 15.80 12.46
CA LYS A 160 4.03 15.19 13.46
C LYS A 160 3.79 13.66 13.56
N SER A 161 3.65 13.03 12.40
CA SER A 161 3.39 11.60 12.21
C SER A 161 4.48 11.00 11.33
N TYR A 162 5.13 9.94 11.80
CA TYR A 162 6.30 9.36 11.16
C TYR A 162 6.00 8.00 10.54
N GLY A 163 6.62 7.73 9.39
CA GLY A 163 6.88 6.39 8.85
C GLY A 163 8.39 6.15 8.71
N LEU A 164 8.79 4.97 8.23
CA LEU A 164 10.18 4.52 8.16
C LEU A 164 11.16 5.58 7.61
N THR A 165 10.90 6.15 6.42
CA THR A 165 11.80 7.14 5.77
C THR A 165 11.82 8.50 6.44
N THR A 166 10.92 8.72 7.42
CA THR A 166 10.82 9.98 8.17
C THR A 166 11.19 9.81 9.65
N LEU A 167 11.61 8.60 10.05
CA LEU A 167 12.10 8.37 11.41
C LEU A 167 13.31 9.26 11.69
N ARG A 168 13.47 9.61 12.97
CA ARG A 168 14.55 10.44 13.48
C ARG A 168 15.39 9.64 14.46
N ASN A 169 16.61 10.08 14.72
CA ASN A 169 17.54 9.42 15.64
C ASN A 169 16.91 9.16 17.04
N ARG A 170 16.06 10.08 17.53
CA ARG A 170 15.34 9.92 18.80
C ARG A 170 14.27 8.83 18.83
N HIS A 171 13.83 8.32 17.68
CA HIS A 171 12.78 7.29 17.60
C HIS A 171 13.33 5.87 17.67
N VAL A 172 14.65 5.69 17.74
CA VAL A 172 15.29 4.37 17.79
C VAL A 172 16.19 4.25 19.01
N THR A 173 16.04 3.14 19.71
CA THR A 173 16.95 2.68 20.76
C THR A 173 17.67 1.45 20.25
N LEU A 174 19.00 1.42 20.40
CA LEU A 174 19.86 0.31 19.96
C LEU A 174 20.59 -0.25 21.18
N ARG A 175 20.46 -1.56 21.42
CA ARG A 175 21.17 -2.28 22.49
C ARG A 175 21.82 -3.54 21.88
N GLY A 176 23.10 -3.47 21.56
CA GLY A 176 23.78 -4.54 20.83
C GLY A 176 23.15 -4.77 19.44
N ASP A 177 22.49 -5.92 19.28
CA ASP A 177 21.76 -6.31 18.07
C ASP A 177 20.24 -6.08 18.17
N ASP A 178 19.75 -5.70 19.35
CA ASP A 178 18.35 -5.39 19.61
C ASP A 178 18.05 -3.94 19.20
N ILE A 179 16.96 -3.79 18.45
CA ILE A 179 16.50 -2.53 17.87
C ILE A 179 15.06 -2.33 18.34
N SER A 180 14.80 -1.18 18.97
CA SER A 180 13.45 -0.79 19.36
C SER A 180 13.10 0.57 18.77
N PHE A 181 11.94 0.67 18.15
CA PHE A 181 11.40 1.91 17.58
C PHE A 181 10.20 2.38 18.38
N HIS A 182 10.19 3.67 18.72
CA HIS A 182 9.10 4.34 19.43
C HIS A 182 8.75 5.64 18.72
N PHE A 183 7.59 5.69 18.08
CA PHE A 183 7.16 6.88 17.34
C PHE A 183 5.63 6.97 17.17
N ARG A 184 5.16 8.19 16.88
CA ARG A 184 3.76 8.45 16.53
C ARG A 184 3.58 8.33 15.02
N GLY A 185 2.79 7.36 14.57
CA GLY A 185 2.51 7.08 13.16
C GLY A 185 1.31 7.85 12.60
N LYS A 186 0.78 7.34 11.47
CA LYS A 186 -0.42 7.87 10.82
C LYS A 186 -1.61 7.89 11.79
N SER A 187 -2.41 8.96 11.73
CA SER A 187 -3.56 9.18 12.63
C SER A 187 -3.21 9.24 14.11
N GLY A 188 -1.93 9.41 14.45
CA GLY A 188 -1.49 9.54 15.83
C GLY A 188 -1.31 8.23 16.59
N VAL A 189 -1.44 7.09 15.92
CA VAL A 189 -1.21 5.76 16.52
C VAL A 189 0.22 5.65 17.02
N LYS A 190 0.41 5.25 18.28
CA LYS A 190 1.74 4.97 18.84
C LYS A 190 2.23 3.63 18.31
N HIS A 191 3.43 3.60 17.76
CA HIS A 191 4.11 2.39 17.34
C HIS A 191 5.27 2.11 18.29
N GLU A 192 5.27 0.88 18.80
CA GLU A 192 6.37 0.28 19.55
C GLU A 192 6.72 -1.03 18.85
N VAL A 193 7.89 -1.06 18.22
CA VAL A 193 8.32 -2.19 17.39
C VAL A 193 9.73 -2.56 17.78
N SER A 194 9.92 -3.83 18.16
CA SER A 194 11.23 -4.36 18.52
C SER A 194 11.61 -5.53 17.61
N LEU A 195 12.87 -5.58 17.20
CA LEU A 195 13.43 -6.68 16.44
C LEU A 195 14.92 -6.83 16.75
N ARG A 196 15.42 -8.06 16.68
CA ARG A 196 16.84 -8.37 16.80
C ARG A 196 17.42 -8.66 15.43
N HIS A 197 18.35 -7.83 14.96
CA HIS A 197 18.97 -8.04 13.67
C HIS A 197 20.38 -7.42 13.59
N PRO A 198 21.47 -8.22 13.71
CA PRO A 198 22.83 -7.70 13.86
C PRO A 198 23.29 -6.77 12.74
N ARG A 199 23.03 -7.12 11.47
CA ARG A 199 23.45 -6.29 10.32
C ARG A 199 22.68 -4.97 10.25
N LEU A 200 21.37 -5.02 10.46
CA LEU A 200 20.52 -3.84 10.50
C LEU A 200 20.91 -2.91 11.66
N ALA A 201 21.16 -3.45 12.85
CA ALA A 201 21.62 -2.66 14.00
C ALA A 201 22.93 -1.92 13.69
N ARG A 202 23.85 -2.57 12.94
CA ARG A 202 25.09 -1.94 12.48
C ARG A 202 24.86 -0.84 11.44
N VAL A 203 23.90 -1.00 10.51
CA VAL A 203 23.52 0.06 9.58
C VAL A 203 22.93 1.24 10.34
N LEU A 204 21.98 1.00 11.24
CA LEU A 204 21.32 2.05 12.03
C LEU A 204 22.30 2.82 12.92
N ARG A 205 23.30 2.16 13.51
CA ARG A 205 24.38 2.83 14.26
C ARG A 205 25.13 3.83 13.39
N ARG A 206 25.55 3.41 12.19
CA ARG A 206 26.27 4.27 11.26
C ARG A 206 25.41 5.42 10.74
N CYS A 207 24.13 5.19 10.48
CA CYS A 207 23.26 6.31 10.10
C CYS A 207 23.10 7.34 11.23
N ARG A 208 23.13 6.91 12.50
CA ARG A 208 23.09 7.83 13.67
C ARG A 208 24.37 8.63 13.88
N GLU A 209 25.50 8.15 13.36
CA GLU A 209 26.79 8.86 13.40
C GLU A 209 26.82 10.03 12.39
N LEU A 210 25.95 10.00 11.37
CA LEU A 210 25.81 11.11 10.43
C LEU A 210 25.13 12.32 11.09
N PRO A 211 25.53 13.55 10.74
CA PRO A 211 24.93 14.75 11.29
C PRO A 211 23.44 14.87 10.93
N GLY A 212 22.70 15.57 11.79
CA GLY A 212 21.29 15.88 11.56
C GLY A 212 20.32 14.98 12.33
N GLN A 213 19.03 15.20 12.05
CA GLN A 213 17.92 14.53 12.76
C GLN A 213 17.40 13.25 12.09
N PRO A 214 17.34 13.13 10.74
CA PRO A 214 16.81 11.94 10.09
C PRO A 214 17.61 10.67 10.43
N LEU A 215 16.92 9.54 10.57
CA LEU A 215 17.57 8.27 10.91
C LEU A 215 18.15 7.57 9.69
N PHE A 216 17.48 7.61 8.53
CA PHE A 216 17.94 6.92 7.33
C PHE A 216 18.60 7.92 6.39
N GLN A 217 19.92 8.03 6.52
CA GLN A 217 20.75 8.93 5.74
C GLN A 217 21.97 8.18 5.18
N TYR A 218 22.49 8.67 4.06
CA TYR A 218 23.74 8.25 3.44
C TYR A 218 24.51 9.48 2.95
N LEU A 219 25.79 9.33 2.64
CA LEU A 219 26.57 10.38 1.98
C LEU A 219 26.57 10.12 0.47
N ASP A 220 26.31 11.16 -0.32
CA ASP A 220 26.49 11.11 -1.77
C ASP A 220 27.98 11.16 -2.17
N ALA A 221 28.25 11.20 -3.48
CA ALA A 221 29.60 11.25 -4.02
C ALA A 221 30.39 12.51 -3.61
N ASP A 222 29.68 13.61 -3.34
CA ASP A 222 30.25 14.90 -2.94
C ASP A 222 30.37 15.02 -1.41
N GLY A 223 29.94 13.98 -0.67
CA GLY A 223 29.99 13.95 0.80
C GLY A 223 28.82 14.65 1.48
N HIS A 224 27.77 15.04 0.75
CA HIS A 224 26.57 15.62 1.34
C HIS A 224 25.66 14.54 1.94
N SER A 225 25.04 14.85 3.08
CA SER A 225 24.09 13.95 3.72
C SER A 225 22.74 13.99 3.01
N CYS A 226 22.35 12.85 2.44
CA CYS A 226 21.08 12.65 1.76
C CYS A 226 20.17 11.75 2.60
N SER A 227 18.89 12.15 2.76
CA SER A 227 17.88 11.31 3.39
C SER A 227 17.20 10.39 2.38
N VAL A 228 16.87 9.16 2.80
CA VAL A 228 16.06 8.25 1.98
C VAL A 228 14.61 8.72 1.95
N SER A 229 14.04 8.82 0.75
CA SER A 229 12.65 9.19 0.49
C SER A 229 11.77 7.96 0.19
N SER A 230 10.46 8.15 0.11
CA SER A 230 9.56 7.08 -0.34
C SER A 230 9.74 6.70 -1.81
N SER A 231 10.22 7.63 -2.64
CA SER A 231 10.47 7.38 -4.06
C SER A 231 11.64 6.42 -4.22
N ASP A 232 12.73 6.66 -3.48
CA ASP A 232 13.92 5.78 -3.47
C ASP A 232 13.56 4.33 -3.11
N ILE A 233 12.61 4.15 -2.18
CA ILE A 233 12.13 2.81 -1.80
C ILE A 233 11.38 2.14 -2.96
N ASN A 234 10.46 2.85 -3.61
CA ASN A 234 9.67 2.25 -4.69
C ASN A 234 10.52 2.00 -5.94
N GLU A 235 11.47 2.89 -6.26
CA GLU A 235 12.46 2.68 -7.33
C GLU A 235 13.26 1.40 -7.10
N CYS A 236 13.83 1.24 -5.90
CA CYS A 236 14.59 0.03 -5.56
C CYS A 236 13.75 -1.25 -5.61
N LEU A 237 12.48 -1.18 -5.20
CA LEU A 237 11.56 -2.33 -5.31
C LEU A 237 11.30 -2.69 -6.77
N HIS A 238 11.11 -1.70 -7.64
CA HIS A 238 10.95 -1.91 -9.08
C HIS A 238 12.22 -2.55 -9.67
N ASP A 239 13.41 -2.03 -9.36
CA ASP A 239 14.69 -2.56 -9.87
C ASP A 239 14.96 -4.01 -9.46
N ILE A 240 14.71 -4.36 -8.20
CA ILE A 240 15.00 -5.72 -7.69
C ILE A 240 13.94 -6.73 -8.16
N ALA A 241 12.68 -6.31 -8.20
CA ALA A 241 11.57 -7.22 -8.43
C ALA A 241 11.10 -7.27 -9.89
N GLY A 242 11.53 -6.35 -10.75
CA GLY A 242 11.17 -6.29 -12.17
C GLY A 242 9.67 -6.12 -12.44
N ALA A 243 8.93 -5.68 -11.43
CA ALA A 243 7.49 -5.47 -11.47
C ALA A 243 7.15 -4.27 -10.59
N ASP A 244 6.02 -3.61 -10.84
CA ASP A 244 5.58 -2.38 -10.16
C ASP A 244 5.09 -2.60 -8.72
N PHE A 245 5.79 -3.43 -7.95
CA PHE A 245 5.54 -3.58 -6.53
C PHE A 245 5.93 -2.32 -5.77
N THR A 246 5.15 -2.06 -4.75
CA THR A 246 5.26 -0.88 -3.90
C THR A 246 5.34 -1.31 -2.45
N ALA A 247 5.65 -0.35 -1.58
CA ALA A 247 5.61 -0.61 -0.14
C ALA A 247 4.23 -1.06 0.39
N LYS A 248 3.14 -0.80 -0.34
CA LYS A 248 1.78 -1.23 0.03
C LYS A 248 1.60 -2.74 -0.14
N ASP A 249 2.33 -3.36 -1.06
CA ASP A 249 2.22 -4.79 -1.34
C ASP A 249 2.70 -5.63 -0.15
N TYR A 250 3.80 -5.24 0.50
CA TYR A 250 4.25 -5.86 1.77
C TYR A 250 3.16 -5.91 2.83
N ARG A 251 2.45 -4.80 3.03
CA ARG A 251 1.38 -4.74 4.03
C ARG A 251 0.16 -5.57 3.65
N THR A 252 -0.13 -5.68 2.35
CA THR A 252 -1.22 -6.53 1.84
C THR A 252 -0.85 -8.00 1.96
N TRP A 253 0.41 -8.34 1.67
CA TRP A 253 0.97 -9.69 1.82
C TRP A 253 0.95 -10.14 3.27
N ALA A 254 1.46 -9.33 4.18
CA ALA A 254 1.46 -9.63 5.62
C ALA A 254 0.03 -9.74 6.17
N GLY A 255 -0.86 -8.81 5.80
CA GLY A 255 -2.27 -8.87 6.23
C GLY A 255 -2.99 -10.13 5.76
N SER A 256 -2.76 -10.51 4.50
CA SER A 256 -3.33 -11.74 3.93
C SER A 256 -2.72 -13.00 4.53
N THR A 257 -1.41 -13.01 4.77
CA THR A 257 -0.70 -14.13 5.40
C THR A 257 -1.20 -14.39 6.81
N LEU A 258 -1.31 -13.34 7.62
CA LEU A 258 -1.83 -13.42 8.98
C LEU A 258 -3.30 -13.88 8.98
N ALA A 259 -4.14 -13.29 8.13
CA ALA A 259 -5.55 -13.68 8.03
C ALA A 259 -5.72 -15.16 7.67
N LEU A 260 -4.96 -15.66 6.67
CA LEU A 260 -5.02 -17.05 6.26
C LEU A 260 -4.54 -17.98 7.39
N ALA A 261 -3.43 -17.66 8.04
CA ALA A 261 -2.89 -18.45 9.14
C ALA A 261 -3.90 -18.57 10.30
N SER A 262 -4.49 -17.45 10.73
CA SER A 262 -5.48 -17.43 11.81
C SER A 262 -6.75 -18.22 11.43
N LEU A 263 -7.28 -18.07 10.22
CA LEU A 263 -8.48 -18.80 9.81
C LEU A 263 -8.24 -20.31 9.68
N ARG A 264 -7.05 -20.71 9.20
CA ARG A 264 -6.65 -22.12 9.18
C ARG A 264 -6.51 -22.70 10.57
N GLU A 265 -5.95 -21.94 11.51
CA GLU A 265 -5.87 -22.37 12.92
C GLU A 265 -7.26 -22.58 13.53
N LEU A 266 -8.21 -21.67 13.29
CA LEU A 266 -9.59 -21.86 13.73
C LEU A 266 -10.23 -23.12 13.13
N THR A 267 -9.97 -23.38 11.84
CA THR A 267 -10.47 -24.58 11.15
C THR A 267 -9.87 -25.85 11.76
N ALA A 268 -8.56 -25.86 12.02
CA ALA A 268 -7.88 -26.99 12.67
C ALA A 268 -8.36 -27.25 14.11
N GLN A 269 -8.87 -26.24 14.80
CA GLN A 269 -9.53 -26.36 16.11
C GLN A 269 -10.98 -26.88 16.01
N GLY A 270 -11.45 -27.24 14.82
CA GLY A 270 -12.82 -27.71 14.59
C GLY A 270 -13.88 -26.61 14.66
N ARG A 271 -13.50 -25.34 14.61
CA ARG A 271 -14.47 -24.24 14.65
C ARG A 271 -15.15 -24.09 13.29
N ALA A 272 -16.48 -24.22 13.28
CA ALA A 272 -17.28 -24.02 12.09
C ALA A 272 -17.08 -22.60 11.49
N PRO A 273 -17.03 -22.47 10.14
CA PRO A 273 -16.94 -21.18 9.49
C PRO A 273 -18.07 -20.22 9.86
N SER A 274 -17.71 -18.99 10.22
CA SER A 274 -18.69 -17.96 10.55
C SER A 274 -18.22 -16.55 10.19
N LYS A 275 -19.18 -15.65 9.93
CA LYS A 275 -18.92 -14.22 9.71
C LYS A 275 -18.29 -13.56 10.95
N GLN A 276 -18.61 -14.05 12.15
CA GLN A 276 -18.06 -13.56 13.41
C GLN A 276 -16.57 -13.89 13.52
N ALA A 277 -16.17 -15.13 13.20
CA ALA A 277 -14.76 -15.51 13.17
C ALA A 277 -13.95 -14.67 12.18
N VAL A 278 -14.49 -14.44 10.96
CA VAL A 278 -13.87 -13.54 9.98
C VAL A 278 -13.72 -12.12 10.54
N ALA A 279 -14.76 -11.59 11.18
CA ALA A 279 -14.71 -10.24 11.76
C ALA A 279 -13.63 -10.12 12.83
N GLU A 280 -13.44 -11.16 13.64
CA GLU A 280 -12.42 -11.18 14.70
C GLU A 280 -11.00 -11.25 14.13
N VAL A 281 -10.76 -12.12 13.15
CA VAL A 281 -9.47 -12.16 12.44
C VAL A 281 -9.17 -10.83 11.75
N VAL A 282 -10.16 -10.20 11.11
CA VAL A 282 -9.99 -8.88 10.50
C VAL A 282 -9.58 -7.83 11.54
N LYS A 283 -10.16 -7.84 12.75
CA LYS A 283 -9.77 -6.93 13.83
C LYS A 283 -8.33 -7.19 14.28
N GLN A 284 -7.95 -8.45 14.46
CA GLN A 284 -6.57 -8.82 14.83
C GLN A 284 -5.56 -8.29 13.80
N VAL A 285 -5.81 -8.53 12.51
CA VAL A 285 -4.95 -8.02 11.43
C VAL A 285 -4.95 -6.49 11.38
N ALA A 286 -6.08 -5.86 11.67
CA ALA A 286 -6.18 -4.40 11.71
C ALA A 286 -5.32 -3.78 12.83
N VAL A 287 -5.28 -4.41 14.00
CA VAL A 287 -4.39 -4.02 15.12
C VAL A 287 -2.94 -4.14 14.69
N GLU A 288 -2.53 -5.29 14.16
CA GLU A 288 -1.15 -5.56 13.71
C GLU A 288 -0.68 -4.52 12.67
N LEU A 289 -1.55 -4.19 11.70
CA LEU A 289 -1.20 -3.25 10.64
C LEU A 289 -1.38 -1.78 11.04
N GLY A 290 -1.97 -1.47 12.19
CA GLY A 290 -2.35 -0.11 12.58
C GLY A 290 -3.35 0.52 11.60
N ASN A 291 -4.47 -0.17 11.37
CA ASN A 291 -5.59 0.21 10.49
C ASN A 291 -6.92 0.07 11.23
N THR A 292 -8.00 0.66 10.70
CA THR A 292 -9.35 0.29 11.12
C THR A 292 -9.75 -1.06 10.50
N PRO A 293 -10.64 -1.85 11.14
CA PRO A 293 -11.09 -3.13 10.59
C PRO A 293 -11.69 -3.00 9.18
N ALA A 294 -12.49 -1.96 8.92
CA ALA A 294 -13.09 -1.72 7.61
C ALA A 294 -12.03 -1.49 6.52
N VAL A 295 -11.01 -0.67 6.81
CA VAL A 295 -9.90 -0.43 5.87
C VAL A 295 -9.04 -1.67 5.71
N CYS A 296 -8.81 -2.43 6.78
CA CYS A 296 -8.04 -3.67 6.75
C CYS A 296 -8.69 -4.71 5.83
N ARG A 297 -9.99 -4.97 6.05
CA ARG A 297 -10.80 -5.89 5.25
C ARG A 297 -10.80 -5.52 3.77
N LYS A 298 -11.00 -4.24 3.46
CA LYS A 298 -11.13 -3.77 2.08
C LYS A 298 -9.79 -3.70 1.34
N CYS A 299 -8.70 -3.35 2.04
CA CYS A 299 -7.48 -2.92 1.38
C CYS A 299 -6.24 -3.78 1.67
N TYR A 300 -6.25 -4.65 2.68
CA TYR A 300 -5.04 -5.35 3.14
C TYR A 300 -5.20 -6.87 3.29
N ILE A 301 -6.42 -7.41 3.22
CA ILE A 301 -6.68 -8.84 3.23
C ILE A 301 -7.21 -9.23 1.84
N HIS A 302 -6.69 -10.33 1.29
CA HIS A 302 -7.19 -10.89 0.04
C HIS A 302 -8.62 -11.47 0.23
N PRO A 303 -9.62 -11.02 -0.55
CA PRO A 303 -11.03 -11.37 -0.31
C PRO A 303 -11.30 -12.88 -0.43
N ALA A 304 -10.61 -13.56 -1.36
CA ALA A 304 -10.74 -15.01 -1.52
C ALA A 304 -10.42 -15.80 -0.24
N ILE A 305 -9.55 -15.30 0.65
CA ILE A 305 -9.24 -15.98 1.92
C ILE A 305 -10.49 -16.04 2.80
N MET A 306 -11.20 -14.91 2.93
CA MET A 306 -12.41 -14.83 3.73
C MET A 306 -13.56 -15.63 3.09
N ALA A 307 -13.67 -15.60 1.75
CA ALA A 307 -14.66 -16.37 1.01
C ALA A 307 -14.44 -17.89 1.20
N ALA A 308 -13.22 -18.36 0.98
CA ALA A 308 -12.86 -19.78 1.12
C ALA A 308 -13.08 -20.29 2.54
N TYR A 309 -12.77 -19.49 3.57
CA TYR A 309 -13.09 -19.87 4.94
C TYR A 309 -14.61 -20.05 5.12
N LEU A 310 -15.42 -19.05 4.73
CA LEU A 310 -16.87 -19.09 4.88
C LEU A 310 -17.54 -20.24 4.11
N GLN A 311 -16.94 -20.66 3.00
CA GLN A 311 -17.40 -21.77 2.17
C GLN A 311 -16.89 -23.14 2.65
N GLY A 312 -15.99 -23.19 3.65
CA GLY A 312 -15.34 -24.42 4.09
C GLY A 312 -14.31 -24.96 3.07
N ASP A 313 -13.87 -24.13 2.14
CA ASP A 313 -12.96 -24.53 1.06
C ASP A 313 -11.49 -24.58 1.50
N LEU A 314 -11.14 -24.03 2.67
CA LEU A 314 -9.77 -24.12 3.19
C LEU A 314 -9.32 -25.57 3.43
N ASP A 315 -10.25 -26.48 3.73
CA ASP A 315 -9.95 -27.91 3.91
C ASP A 315 -9.68 -28.63 2.58
N LYS A 316 -10.15 -28.06 1.47
CA LYS A 316 -9.96 -28.61 0.12
C LYS A 316 -8.59 -28.27 -0.46
N VAL A 317 -7.90 -27.29 0.12
CA VAL A 317 -6.58 -26.86 -0.34
C VAL A 317 -5.53 -27.90 0.04
N ARG A 318 -4.78 -28.37 -0.95
CA ARG A 318 -3.64 -29.27 -0.73
C ARG A 318 -2.44 -28.46 -0.24
N TRP A 319 -2.40 -28.23 1.06
CA TRP A 319 -1.29 -27.52 1.70
C TRP A 319 0.03 -28.25 1.50
N SER A 320 1.12 -27.50 1.26
CA SER A 320 2.44 -28.11 1.28
C SER A 320 2.67 -28.68 2.68
N ALA A 321 2.96 -29.97 2.81
CA ALA A 321 3.08 -30.68 4.09
C ALA A 321 4.35 -30.28 4.88
N GLY A 322 4.62 -28.99 5.02
CA GLY A 322 5.82 -28.43 5.66
C GLY A 322 7.14 -28.68 4.93
N ARG A 323 7.16 -29.45 3.82
CA ARG A 323 8.39 -29.90 3.14
C ARG A 323 8.98 -28.90 2.15
N ALA A 324 8.18 -28.02 1.57
CA ALA A 324 8.70 -26.99 0.66
C ALA A 324 9.23 -25.79 1.47
N ARG A 325 10.30 -25.99 2.25
CA ARG A 325 11.06 -24.87 2.84
C ARG A 325 11.70 -24.07 1.71
N ARG A 326 10.96 -23.11 1.16
CA ARG A 326 11.51 -22.12 0.24
C ARG A 326 12.41 -21.21 1.06
N ARG A 327 13.72 -21.28 0.80
CA ARG A 327 14.69 -20.36 1.42
C ARG A 327 14.18 -18.92 1.28
N TRP A 328 14.25 -18.15 2.36
CA TRP A 328 13.77 -16.76 2.47
C TRP A 328 12.25 -16.55 2.61
N LEU A 329 11.44 -17.60 2.77
CA LEU A 329 10.01 -17.48 3.06
C LEU A 329 9.65 -18.16 4.39
N LYS A 330 8.70 -17.58 5.12
CA LYS A 330 8.08 -18.17 6.31
C LYS A 330 7.07 -19.25 5.87
N PRO A 331 6.80 -20.28 6.70
CA PRO A 331 5.81 -21.31 6.37
C PRO A 331 4.43 -20.76 5.97
N ALA A 332 3.91 -19.81 6.75
CA ALA A 332 2.63 -19.17 6.46
C ALA A 332 2.62 -18.40 5.11
N GLU A 333 3.76 -17.87 4.68
CA GLU A 333 3.88 -17.21 3.37
C GLU A 333 3.83 -18.23 2.24
N VAL A 334 4.46 -19.41 2.43
CA VAL A 334 4.36 -20.53 1.48
C VAL A 334 2.91 -21.00 1.37
N ASP A 335 2.21 -21.11 2.49
CA ASP A 335 0.79 -21.47 2.50
C ASP A 335 -0.06 -20.45 1.74
N LEU A 336 0.22 -19.14 1.90
CA LEU A 336 -0.48 -18.12 1.12
C LEU A 336 -0.20 -18.25 -0.39
N ILE A 337 1.04 -18.55 -0.80
CA ILE A 337 1.35 -18.81 -2.21
C ILE A 337 0.51 -20.00 -2.72
N VAL A 338 0.49 -21.12 -1.99
CA VAL A 338 -0.27 -22.32 -2.37
C VAL A 338 -1.77 -22.02 -2.48
N PHE A 339 -2.31 -21.28 -1.51
CA PHE A 339 -3.70 -20.85 -1.54
C PHE A 339 -4.02 -20.02 -2.79
N LEU A 340 -3.22 -19.00 -3.08
CA LEU A 340 -3.44 -18.12 -4.23
C LEU A 340 -3.26 -18.84 -5.57
N GLN A 341 -2.32 -19.79 -5.66
CA GLN A 341 -2.17 -20.66 -6.83
C GLN A 341 -3.40 -21.54 -7.05
N THR A 342 -3.99 -22.06 -5.98
CA THR A 342 -5.23 -22.84 -6.04
C THR A 342 -6.38 -21.96 -6.55
N CYS A 343 -6.53 -20.75 -6.03
CA CYS A 343 -7.54 -19.81 -6.52
C CYS A 343 -7.37 -19.45 -8.00
N ALA A 344 -6.13 -19.30 -8.48
CA ALA A 344 -5.85 -18.98 -9.88
C ALA A 344 -6.08 -20.17 -10.83
N SER A 345 -6.01 -21.40 -10.31
CA SER A 345 -6.18 -22.64 -11.11
C SER A 345 -7.62 -23.13 -11.15
N SER A 346 -8.46 -22.70 -10.20
CA SER A 346 -9.90 -22.96 -10.22
C SER A 346 -10.54 -21.99 -11.22
N PRO A 347 -11.11 -22.46 -12.35
CA PRO A 347 -11.85 -21.58 -13.23
C PRO A 347 -12.99 -20.94 -12.42
N SER A 348 -13.13 -19.62 -12.55
CA SER A 348 -14.28 -18.88 -12.03
C SER A 348 -15.56 -19.48 -12.63
N SER A 349 -16.19 -20.37 -11.88
CA SER A 349 -17.52 -20.87 -12.20
C SER A 349 -18.54 -19.78 -11.86
N GLY A 350 -19.07 -19.11 -12.90
CA GLY A 350 -20.24 -18.23 -12.82
C GLY A 350 -19.92 -16.76 -12.95
#